data_AF-A0A819CF98-F1
#
_entry.id   AF-A0A819CF98-F1
#
_cell.length_a   1.000
_cell.length_b   1.000
_cell.length_c   1.000
_cell.angle_alpha   90.00
_cell.angle_beta   90.00
_cell.angle_gamma   90.00
#
_symmetry.space_group_name_H-M   'P 1'
#
loop_
_entity.id
_entity.type
_entity.pdbx_description
1 polymer ?
#
loop_
_entity_poly.entity_id
_entity_poly.type
_entity_poly.pdbx_seq_one_letter_code
_entity_poly.pdbx_strand_id
1 'polypeptide(L)'
;MDAIVNDQYKTFRSVVQGCLDDHRMQFIEPHEKEGFPSLKRMLHALQSKKLPRKLGIRARRERRVVRTIVKILRQRLDITVRRTDKSKVFNMGNATVFAEKASKYMIETEAYEEISNERCVLSENLQLPNTPRRPIVAAIHAPATQVSKFLNDLLAPVFLRVARETTFLNGIDLVRALEKYVANDQQADNELYGRYIDDVFMTTNLAFDQVKERLENANRKEPNIRISYSIHSRVDFLDVTISNDDGQLKTSIFQKPAAEPYVLPYTSDHPRHVYHNIPYSALLRAVRICSDVEDFDMEHVRIDLS
;
A
#
# COMPACT_ATOMS: atom_id res chain seq x y z
N MET A 1 -21.31 -34.59 2.02
CA MET A 1 -20.04 -33.98 1.58
C MET A 1 -20.21 -33.37 0.20
N ASP A 2 -20.74 -34.10 -0.79
CA ASP A 2 -20.94 -33.62 -2.17
C ASP A 2 -21.83 -32.37 -2.31
N ALA A 3 -22.82 -32.18 -1.44
CA ALA A 3 -23.66 -30.98 -1.44
C ALA A 3 -22.86 -29.69 -1.16
N ILE A 4 -21.91 -29.74 -0.21
CA ILE A 4 -21.05 -28.61 0.15
C ILE A 4 -20.05 -28.32 -0.99
N VAL A 5 -19.52 -29.37 -1.62
CA VAL A 5 -18.60 -29.21 -2.76
C VAL A 5 -19.29 -28.58 -3.95
N ASN A 6 -20.50 -29.04 -4.26
CA ASN A 6 -21.30 -28.46 -5.33
C ASN A 6 -21.69 -27.01 -5.02
N ASP A 7 -21.98 -26.68 -3.77
CA ASP A 7 -22.29 -25.30 -3.36
C ASP A 7 -21.06 -24.39 -3.49
N GLN A 8 -19.91 -24.79 -2.95
CA GLN A 8 -18.65 -24.07 -3.09
C GLN A 8 -18.22 -23.91 -4.55
N TYR A 9 -18.38 -24.96 -5.37
CA TYR A 9 -18.12 -24.91 -6.80
C TYR A 9 -19.07 -23.94 -7.52
N LYS A 10 -20.36 -23.92 -7.16
CA LYS A 10 -21.33 -22.96 -7.71
C LYS A 10 -20.96 -21.52 -7.35
N THR A 11 -20.61 -21.25 -6.09
CA THR A 11 -20.18 -19.92 -5.66
C THR A 11 -18.92 -19.49 -6.41
N PHE A 12 -17.90 -20.34 -6.47
CA PHE A 12 -16.65 -20.04 -7.17
C PHE A 12 -16.89 -19.80 -8.67
N ARG A 13 -17.67 -20.67 -9.32
CA ARG A 13 -18.03 -20.50 -10.74
C ARG A 13 -18.78 -19.20 -10.98
N SER A 14 -19.73 -18.84 -10.11
CA SER A 14 -20.47 -17.58 -10.22
C SER A 14 -19.56 -16.36 -10.12
N VAL A 15 -18.58 -16.38 -9.21
CA VAL A 15 -17.63 -15.28 -9.03
C VAL A 15 -16.71 -15.14 -10.24
N VAL A 16 -16.15 -16.25 -10.73
CA VAL A 16 -15.27 -16.23 -11.90
C VAL A 16 -16.03 -15.82 -13.16
N GLN A 17 -17.25 -16.33 -13.35
CA GLN A 17 -18.08 -15.96 -14.49
C GLN A 17 -18.44 -14.47 -14.46
N GLY A 18 -18.88 -13.95 -13.32
CA GLY A 18 -19.14 -12.52 -13.16
C GLY A 18 -17.90 -11.67 -13.48
N CYS A 19 -16.72 -12.11 -13.04
CA CYS A 19 -15.46 -11.43 -13.34
C CYS A 19 -15.14 -11.43 -14.84
N LEU A 20 -15.39 -12.52 -15.55
CA LEU A 20 -15.18 -12.61 -17.00
C LEU A 20 -16.18 -11.74 -17.78
N ASP A 21 -17.43 -11.75 -17.34
CA ASP A 21 -18.51 -10.95 -17.92
C ASP A 21 -18.22 -9.44 -17.74
N ASP A 22 -17.77 -9.02 -16.55
CA ASP A 22 -17.35 -7.64 -16.24
C ASP A 22 -16.20 -7.16 -17.14
N HIS A 23 -15.33 -8.07 -17.58
CA HIS A 23 -14.20 -7.77 -18.47
C HIS A 23 -14.48 -8.12 -19.94
N ARG A 24 -15.74 -8.41 -20.30
CA ARG A 24 -16.19 -8.79 -21.65
C ARG A 24 -15.39 -9.94 -22.28
N MET A 25 -14.85 -10.83 -21.47
CA MET A 25 -14.12 -12.00 -21.95
C MET A 25 -15.12 -13.12 -22.23
N GLN A 26 -15.20 -13.56 -23.49
CA GLN A 26 -15.95 -14.76 -23.86
C GLN A 26 -14.98 -15.93 -24.03
N PHE A 27 -15.41 -17.12 -23.63
CA PHE A 27 -14.66 -18.36 -23.91
C PHE A 27 -14.74 -18.66 -25.40
N ILE A 28 -13.68 -18.33 -26.13
CA ILE A 28 -13.63 -18.44 -27.60
C ILE A 28 -13.05 -19.80 -28.02
N GLU A 29 -12.21 -20.44 -27.18
CA GLU A 29 -11.52 -21.68 -27.55
C GLU A 29 -12.06 -22.96 -26.86
N PRO A 30 -11.93 -24.14 -27.53
CA PRO A 30 -12.30 -25.44 -26.94
C PRO A 30 -11.54 -25.76 -25.64
N HIS A 31 -10.29 -25.30 -25.53
CA HIS A 31 -9.43 -25.50 -24.34
C HIS A 31 -9.95 -24.74 -23.11
N GLU A 32 -10.65 -23.63 -23.31
CA GLU A 32 -11.20 -22.83 -22.22
C GLU A 32 -12.54 -23.40 -21.71
N LYS A 33 -13.28 -24.15 -22.55
CA LYS A 33 -14.50 -24.86 -22.17
C LYS A 33 -14.25 -26.05 -21.23
N GLU A 34 -13.02 -26.60 -21.18
CA GLU A 34 -12.64 -27.68 -20.25
C GLU A 34 -12.17 -27.19 -18.88
N GLY A 35 -11.94 -25.88 -18.69
CA GLY A 35 -11.39 -25.33 -17.46
C GLY A 35 -12.27 -25.59 -16.23
N PHE A 36 -13.55 -25.22 -16.30
CA PHE A 36 -14.49 -25.41 -15.19
C PHE A 36 -14.73 -26.90 -14.84
N PRO A 37 -14.97 -27.81 -15.81
CA PRO A 37 -15.03 -29.25 -15.54
C PRO A 37 -13.75 -29.81 -14.91
N SER A 38 -12.56 -29.41 -15.38
CA SER A 38 -11.29 -29.87 -14.82
C SER A 38 -11.06 -29.35 -13.40
N LEU A 39 -11.41 -28.10 -13.13
CA LEU A 39 -11.34 -27.53 -11.79
C LEU A 39 -12.30 -28.22 -10.82
N LYS A 40 -13.51 -28.58 -11.28
CA LYS A 40 -14.47 -29.37 -10.51
C LYS A 40 -13.86 -30.72 -10.11
N ARG A 41 -13.23 -31.42 -11.07
CA ARG A 41 -12.54 -32.71 -10.82
C ARG A 41 -11.41 -32.55 -9.80
N MET A 42 -10.59 -31.51 -9.92
CA MET A 42 -9.52 -31.22 -8.96
C MET A 42 -10.06 -30.93 -7.56
N LEU A 43 -11.14 -30.16 -7.42
CA LEU A 43 -11.77 -29.86 -6.14
C LEU A 43 -12.27 -31.14 -5.45
N HIS A 44 -12.93 -32.03 -6.21
CA HIS A 44 -13.33 -33.34 -5.71
C HIS A 44 -12.13 -34.22 -5.33
N ALA A 45 -11.04 -34.19 -6.10
CA ALA A 45 -9.81 -34.94 -5.82
C ALA A 45 -9.06 -34.44 -4.57
N LEU A 46 -9.06 -33.13 -4.32
CA LEU A 46 -8.43 -32.53 -3.15
C LEU A 46 -9.23 -32.80 -1.87
N GLN A 47 -10.56 -32.83 -1.94
CA GLN A 47 -11.40 -33.11 -0.77
C GLN A 47 -11.50 -34.61 -0.42
N SER A 48 -11.25 -35.49 -1.38
CA SER A 48 -11.17 -36.95 -1.15
C SER A 48 -9.86 -37.39 -0.50
N LYS A 49 -8.81 -36.55 -0.54
CA LYS A 49 -7.60 -36.79 0.26
C LYS A 49 -7.86 -36.46 1.73
N LYS A 50 -7.89 -37.51 2.57
CA LYS A 50 -8.05 -37.38 4.02
C LYS A 50 -6.90 -36.54 4.57
N LEU A 51 -7.21 -35.34 5.08
CA LEU A 51 -6.22 -34.49 5.75
C LEU A 51 -5.48 -35.29 6.83
N PRO A 52 -4.13 -35.20 6.91
CA PRO A 52 -3.37 -35.84 7.96
C PRO A 52 -3.98 -35.56 9.34
N ARG A 53 -4.17 -36.59 10.16
CA ARG A 53 -4.87 -36.51 11.44
C ARG A 53 -4.32 -35.39 12.34
N LYS A 54 -3.00 -35.16 12.31
CA LYS A 54 -2.31 -34.07 13.02
C LYS A 54 -2.79 -32.68 12.58
N LEU A 55 -2.89 -32.42 11.27
CA LEU A 55 -3.38 -31.15 10.72
C LEU A 55 -4.86 -30.94 11.05
N GLY A 56 -5.67 -32.00 10.97
CA GLY A 56 -7.08 -31.95 11.36
C GLY A 56 -7.29 -31.62 12.85
N ILE A 57 -6.44 -32.15 13.74
CA ILE A 57 -6.46 -31.81 15.17
C ILE A 57 -6.04 -30.35 15.39
N ARG A 58 -4.94 -29.91 14.75
CA ARG A 58 -4.45 -28.53 14.81
C ARG A 58 -5.50 -27.51 14.36
N ALA A 59 -6.11 -27.73 13.20
CA ALA A 59 -7.15 -26.84 12.66
C ALA A 59 -8.38 -26.73 13.59
N ARG A 60 -8.79 -27.83 14.24
CA ARG A 60 -9.88 -27.79 15.23
C ARG A 60 -9.48 -27.00 16.47
N ARG A 61 -8.23 -27.13 16.95
CA ARG A 61 -7.71 -26.39 18.10
C ARG A 61 -7.66 -24.89 17.78
N GLU A 62 -7.06 -24.51 16.66
CA GLU A 62 -7.00 -23.12 16.19
C GLU A 62 -8.39 -22.52 16.03
N ARG A 63 -9.34 -23.24 15.41
CA ARG A 63 -10.74 -22.79 15.29
C ARG A 63 -11.41 -22.54 16.65
N ARG A 64 -11.15 -23.39 17.65
CA ARG A 64 -11.68 -23.17 19.01
C ARG A 64 -11.06 -21.92 19.63
N VAL A 65 -9.73 -21.77 19.55
CA VAL A 65 -9.02 -20.60 20.08
C VAL A 65 -9.55 -19.32 19.47
N VAL A 66 -9.67 -19.25 18.13
CA VAL A 66 -10.22 -18.08 17.44
C VAL A 66 -11.65 -17.78 17.89
N ARG A 67 -12.52 -18.79 18.00
CA ARG A 67 -13.89 -18.60 18.49
C ARG A 67 -13.94 -18.05 19.91
N THR A 68 -13.08 -18.56 20.79
CA THR A 68 -12.97 -18.07 22.17
C THR A 68 -12.50 -16.62 22.20
N ILE A 69 -11.46 -16.28 21.43
CA ILE A 69 -10.95 -14.90 21.32
C ILE A 69 -12.04 -13.97 20.79
N VAL A 70 -12.75 -14.35 19.72
CA VAL A 70 -13.86 -13.54 19.18
C VAL A 70 -14.96 -13.34 20.22
N LYS A 71 -15.29 -14.35 21.03
CA LYS A 71 -16.28 -14.22 22.10
C LYS A 71 -15.82 -13.25 23.19
N ILE A 72 -14.55 -13.32 23.60
CA ILE A 72 -13.95 -12.42 24.58
C ILE A 72 -13.91 -10.98 24.05
N LEU A 73 -13.46 -10.78 22.81
CA LEU A 73 -13.40 -9.46 22.19
C LEU A 73 -14.78 -8.81 22.05
N ARG A 74 -15.83 -9.59 21.75
CA ARG A 74 -17.22 -9.08 21.72
C ARG A 74 -17.73 -8.59 23.08
N GLN A 75 -17.17 -9.08 24.17
CA GLN A 75 -17.54 -8.68 25.53
C GLN A 75 -16.74 -7.46 26.02
N ARG A 76 -15.65 -7.12 25.35
CA ARG A 76 -14.80 -5.97 25.68
C ARG A 76 -15.21 -4.74 24.88
N LEU A 77 -16.04 -3.90 25.50
CA LEU A 77 -16.49 -2.62 24.94
C LEU A 77 -15.36 -1.57 24.84
N ASP A 78 -14.26 -1.81 25.55
CA ASP A 78 -13.08 -0.96 25.58
C ASP A 78 -12.05 -1.31 24.50
N ILE A 79 -12.25 -2.36 23.71
CA ILE A 79 -11.43 -2.68 22.54
C ILE A 79 -12.17 -2.31 21.27
N THR A 80 -11.53 -1.49 20.45
CA THR A 80 -11.97 -1.18 19.09
C THR A 80 -11.06 -1.89 18.09
N VAL A 81 -11.65 -2.61 17.14
CA VAL A 81 -10.94 -3.18 15.99
C VAL A 81 -11.23 -2.30 14.78
N ARG A 82 -10.20 -1.70 14.18
CA ARG A 82 -10.30 -0.86 12.99
C ARG A 82 -9.27 -1.26 11.96
N ARG A 83 -9.63 -1.20 10.69
CA ARG A 83 -8.67 -1.35 9.60
C ARG A 83 -7.79 -0.10 9.54
N THR A 84 -6.50 -0.27 9.26
CA THR A 84 -5.57 0.86 9.09
C THR A 84 -5.53 1.33 7.63
N ASP A 85 -5.23 2.60 7.41
CA ASP A 85 -5.54 3.29 6.15
C ASP A 85 -4.50 3.02 5.03
N LYS A 86 -3.25 2.71 5.39
CA LYS A 86 -2.13 2.44 4.47
C LYS A 86 -1.61 0.98 4.50
N SER A 87 -2.27 0.08 5.23
CA SER A 87 -1.80 -1.32 5.34
C SER A 87 -2.95 -2.33 5.41
N LYS A 88 -2.66 -3.61 5.12
CA LYS A 88 -3.64 -4.71 5.29
C LYS A 88 -3.82 -5.11 6.77
N VAL A 89 -3.36 -4.29 7.71
CA VAL A 89 -3.32 -4.60 9.15
C VAL A 89 -4.51 -3.95 9.86
N PHE A 90 -5.01 -4.61 10.90
CA PHE A 90 -6.03 -4.10 11.81
C PHE A 90 -5.35 -3.52 13.05
N ASN A 91 -5.76 -2.32 13.47
CA ASN A 91 -5.50 -1.82 14.80
C ASN A 91 -6.53 -2.41 15.77
N MET A 92 -6.06 -3.00 16.86
CA MET A 92 -6.87 -3.54 17.95
C MET A 92 -6.41 -2.88 19.26
N GLY A 93 -7.22 -1.97 19.80
CA GLY A 93 -6.86 -1.20 20.99
C GLY A 93 -7.99 -0.30 21.50
N ASN A 94 -7.74 0.45 22.57
CA ASN A 94 -8.74 1.37 23.12
C ASN A 94 -9.04 2.50 22.12
N ALA A 95 -10.32 2.88 22.01
CA ALA A 95 -10.79 3.98 21.18
C ALA A 95 -10.07 5.30 21.51
N THR A 96 -9.75 5.55 22.78
CA THR A 96 -9.03 6.76 23.24
C THR A 96 -7.60 6.76 22.73
N VAL A 97 -6.86 5.66 22.93
CA VAL A 97 -5.48 5.50 22.44
C VAL A 97 -5.41 5.62 20.92
N PHE A 98 -6.40 5.08 20.21
CA PHE A 98 -6.50 5.28 18.76
C PHE A 98 -6.70 6.75 18.39
N ALA A 99 -7.60 7.46 19.08
CA ALA A 99 -7.87 8.87 18.82
C ALA A 99 -6.64 9.74 19.11
N GLU A 100 -5.94 9.49 20.22
CA GLU A 100 -4.69 10.15 20.57
C GLU A 100 -3.61 9.91 19.52
N LYS A 101 -3.42 8.66 19.08
CA LYS A 101 -2.44 8.31 18.03
C LYS A 101 -2.81 8.95 16.69
N ALA A 102 -4.10 9.00 16.35
CA ALA A 102 -4.57 9.69 15.15
C ALA A 102 -4.32 11.20 15.24
N SER A 103 -4.64 11.84 16.36
CA SER A 103 -4.38 13.28 16.57
C SER A 103 -2.88 13.59 16.54
N LYS A 104 -2.05 12.77 17.21
CA LYS A 104 -0.59 12.88 17.17
C LYS A 104 -0.07 12.80 15.74
N TYR A 105 -0.54 11.80 14.97
CA TYR A 105 -0.19 11.69 13.56
C TYR A 105 -0.60 12.93 12.76
N MET A 106 -1.81 13.47 12.97
CA MET A 106 -2.26 14.67 12.26
C MET A 106 -1.41 15.90 12.60
N ILE A 107 -1.00 16.06 13.85
CA ILE A 107 -0.12 17.15 14.29
C ILE A 107 1.29 16.99 13.71
N GLU A 108 1.84 15.78 13.75
CA GLU A 108 3.22 15.51 13.30
C GLU A 108 3.38 15.50 11.78
N THR A 109 2.30 15.23 11.04
CA THR A 109 2.36 15.07 9.56
C THR A 109 1.65 16.18 8.80
N GLU A 110 0.93 17.08 9.48
CA GLU A 110 0.09 18.14 8.87
C GLU A 110 -0.79 17.62 7.72
N ALA A 111 -1.23 16.36 7.80
CA ALA A 111 -1.75 15.64 6.64
C ALA A 111 -3.04 16.23 6.03
N TYR A 112 -3.77 17.07 6.76
CA TYR A 112 -4.99 17.73 6.28
C TYR A 112 -5.10 19.15 6.82
N GLU A 113 -5.25 20.12 5.92
CA GLU A 113 -5.64 21.50 6.22
C GLU A 113 -7.07 21.74 5.72
N GLU A 114 -7.91 22.40 6.52
CA GLU A 114 -9.27 22.76 6.11
C GLU A 114 -9.23 24.01 5.23
N ILE A 115 -9.43 23.82 3.92
CA ILE A 115 -9.28 24.88 2.92
C ILE A 115 -10.51 25.82 2.88
N SER A 116 -11.71 25.33 3.23
CA SER A 116 -12.92 26.14 3.33
C SER A 116 -13.96 25.53 4.29
N ASN A 117 -14.79 26.37 4.89
CA ASN A 117 -15.96 25.98 5.70
C ASN A 117 -17.16 25.53 4.84
N GLU A 118 -17.02 25.50 3.52
CA GLU A 118 -18.10 25.16 2.60
C GLU A 118 -18.12 23.65 2.33
N ARG A 119 -19.33 23.06 2.29
CA ARG A 119 -19.50 21.62 2.04
C ARG A 119 -18.87 21.23 0.69
N CYS A 120 -17.74 20.53 0.74
CA CYS A 120 -17.15 19.90 -0.43
C CYS A 120 -18.13 18.87 -1.01
N VAL A 121 -18.39 18.87 -2.32
CA VAL A 121 -19.30 17.91 -2.98
C VAL A 121 -18.80 16.46 -2.83
N LEU A 122 -17.50 16.26 -2.65
CA LEU A 122 -16.91 14.95 -2.34
C LEU A 122 -17.15 14.54 -0.88
N SER A 123 -17.45 15.49 0.03
CA SER A 123 -17.65 15.22 1.46
C SER A 123 -18.82 14.28 1.74
N GLU A 124 -19.88 14.31 0.93
CA GLU A 124 -21.05 13.44 1.10
C GLU A 124 -20.73 11.96 0.87
N ASN A 125 -19.72 11.66 0.04
CA ASN A 125 -19.23 10.29 -0.18
C ASN A 125 -18.06 9.91 0.74
N LEU A 126 -17.53 10.88 1.49
CA LEU A 126 -16.34 10.77 2.33
C LEU A 126 -16.65 10.78 3.83
N GLN A 127 -17.81 11.30 4.23
CA GLN A 127 -18.22 11.43 5.62
C GLN A 127 -19.26 10.38 6.00
N LEU A 128 -18.88 9.47 6.90
CA LEU A 128 -19.85 8.75 7.72
C LEU A 128 -20.21 9.62 8.94
N PRO A 129 -21.50 9.84 9.25
CA PRO A 129 -21.89 10.67 10.37
C PRO A 129 -21.30 10.13 11.69
N ASN A 130 -20.79 11.03 12.54
CA ASN A 130 -20.10 10.76 13.81
C ASN A 130 -18.74 10.04 13.73
N THR A 131 -18.03 10.13 12.60
CA THR A 131 -16.62 9.71 12.55
C THR A 131 -15.67 10.91 12.62
N PRO A 132 -14.65 10.92 13.51
CA PRO A 132 -13.61 11.94 13.49
C PRO A 132 -12.97 11.96 12.10
N ARG A 133 -12.60 13.15 11.60
CA ARG A 133 -11.94 13.35 10.29
C ARG A 133 -10.84 12.29 10.13
N ARG A 134 -11.08 11.30 9.27
CA ARG A 134 -10.21 10.14 9.11
C ARG A 134 -9.60 10.12 7.72
N PRO A 135 -8.37 9.59 7.60
CA PRO A 135 -7.76 9.31 6.32
C PRO A 135 -8.60 8.27 5.57
N ILE A 136 -8.66 8.46 4.26
CA ILE A 136 -9.52 7.74 3.36
C ILE A 136 -8.95 6.34 3.12
N VAL A 137 -9.72 5.29 3.47
CA VAL A 137 -9.34 3.88 3.29
C VAL A 137 -9.10 3.59 1.81
N ALA A 138 -7.92 3.13 1.38
CA ALA A 138 -7.72 2.64 0.02
C ALA A 138 -8.35 1.24 -0.19
N ALA A 139 -9.54 1.22 -0.79
CA ALA A 139 -10.22 0.04 -1.33
C ALA A 139 -10.42 0.25 -2.84
N ILE A 140 -10.80 -0.80 -3.60
CA ILE A 140 -10.86 -0.77 -5.08
C ILE A 140 -11.83 0.31 -5.66
N HIS A 141 -12.63 0.99 -4.83
CA HIS A 141 -13.45 2.15 -5.21
C HIS A 141 -13.39 3.29 -4.19
N ALA A 142 -12.34 3.32 -3.38
CA ALA A 142 -12.22 4.34 -2.36
C ALA A 142 -12.00 5.73 -2.95
N PRO A 143 -12.39 6.78 -2.23
CA PRO A 143 -12.11 8.14 -2.67
C PRO A 143 -10.60 8.40 -2.85
N ALA A 144 -9.71 7.74 -2.10
CA ALA A 144 -8.26 7.84 -2.31
C ALA A 144 -7.85 7.30 -3.69
N THR A 145 -8.49 6.24 -4.19
CA THR A 145 -8.29 5.72 -5.54
C THR A 145 -8.81 6.69 -6.60
N GLN A 146 -9.90 7.40 -6.30
CA GLN A 146 -10.45 8.43 -7.20
C GLN A 146 -9.55 9.68 -7.24
N VAL A 147 -9.07 10.15 -6.08
CA VAL A 147 -8.08 11.25 -5.98
C VAL A 147 -6.79 10.86 -6.69
N SER A 148 -6.30 9.65 -6.46
CA SER A 148 -5.11 9.10 -7.11
C SER A 148 -5.28 9.05 -8.64
N LYS A 149 -6.46 8.64 -9.13
CA LYS A 149 -6.78 8.67 -10.56
C LYS A 149 -6.85 10.11 -11.10
N PHE A 150 -7.51 11.01 -10.38
CA PHE A 150 -7.59 12.43 -10.74
C PHE A 150 -6.21 13.08 -10.84
N LEU A 151 -5.33 12.87 -9.85
CA LEU A 151 -3.96 13.39 -9.87
C LEU A 151 -3.17 12.87 -11.07
N ASN A 152 -3.35 11.60 -11.42
CA ASN A 152 -2.77 11.05 -12.63
C ASN A 152 -3.36 11.69 -13.89
N ASP A 153 -4.67 11.82 -14.02
CA ASP A 153 -5.28 12.44 -15.19
C ASP A 153 -4.89 13.93 -15.33
N LEU A 154 -4.56 14.58 -14.21
CA LEU A 154 -4.12 15.97 -14.13
C LEU A 154 -2.64 16.15 -14.50
N LEU A 155 -1.77 15.32 -13.92
CA LEU A 155 -0.32 15.44 -14.03
C LEU A 155 0.25 14.62 -15.18
N ALA A 156 -0.31 13.46 -15.48
CA ALA A 156 0.19 12.60 -16.54
C ALA A 156 0.24 13.36 -17.88
N PRO A 157 -0.76 14.11 -18.36
CA PRO A 157 -0.66 14.86 -19.62
C PRO A 157 0.47 15.90 -19.68
N VAL A 158 0.94 16.37 -18.54
CA VAL A 158 2.09 17.29 -18.44
C VAL A 158 3.42 16.56 -18.71
N PHE A 159 3.47 15.24 -18.46
CA PHE A 159 4.69 14.42 -18.42
C PHE A 159 4.57 13.09 -19.23
N LEU A 160 3.48 12.88 -19.98
CA LEU A 160 3.05 11.59 -20.57
C LEU A 160 3.85 11.15 -21.79
N ARG A 161 4.82 11.94 -22.27
CA ARG A 161 5.65 11.50 -23.40
C ARG A 161 6.55 10.30 -23.06
N VAL A 162 6.73 9.97 -21.78
CA VAL A 162 7.81 9.06 -21.34
C VAL A 162 7.34 7.81 -20.57
N ALA A 163 6.19 7.79 -19.90
CA ALA A 163 5.89 6.74 -18.92
C ALA A 163 5.04 5.57 -19.47
N ARG A 164 5.66 4.39 -19.65
CA ARG A 164 4.97 3.10 -19.93
C ARG A 164 4.43 2.42 -18.67
N GLU A 165 5.04 2.67 -17.51
CA GLU A 165 4.62 2.20 -16.19
C GLU A 165 4.63 3.39 -15.23
N THR A 166 3.49 3.69 -14.61
CA THR A 166 3.30 4.92 -13.80
C THR A 166 3.04 4.65 -12.33
N THR A 167 3.12 3.39 -11.87
CA THR A 167 2.72 3.01 -10.51
C THR A 167 3.86 2.32 -9.77
N PHE A 168 4.22 2.87 -8.63
CA PHE A 168 5.11 2.24 -7.66
C PHE A 168 4.29 1.43 -6.65
N LEU A 169 4.76 0.26 -6.26
CA LEU A 169 4.09 -0.55 -5.21
C LEU A 169 4.77 -0.41 -3.85
N ASN A 170 6.05 -0.04 -3.82
CA ASN A 170 6.88 0.11 -2.62
C ASN A 170 8.20 0.83 -2.98
N GLY A 171 9.03 1.16 -1.98
CA GLY A 171 10.33 1.81 -2.19
C GLY A 171 11.33 1.00 -3.02
N ILE A 172 11.27 -0.35 -2.99
CA ILE A 172 12.17 -1.18 -3.82
C ILE A 172 11.83 -1.02 -5.31
N ASP A 173 10.54 -0.92 -5.65
CA ASP A 173 10.12 -0.70 -7.03
C ASP A 173 10.52 0.70 -7.53
N LEU A 174 10.53 1.69 -6.64
CA LEU A 174 11.11 3.02 -6.92
C LEU A 174 12.62 2.92 -7.19
N VAL A 175 13.39 2.27 -6.31
CA VAL A 175 14.85 2.12 -6.47
C VAL A 175 15.17 1.43 -7.80
N ARG A 176 14.47 0.35 -8.14
CA ARG A 176 14.63 -0.32 -9.44
C ARG A 176 14.30 0.57 -10.63
N ALA A 177 13.30 1.45 -10.49
CA ALA A 177 12.96 2.39 -11.54
C ALA A 177 14.05 3.47 -11.70
N LEU A 178 14.63 3.94 -10.60
CA LEU A 178 15.78 4.86 -10.59
C LEU A 178 17.03 4.22 -11.20
N GLU A 179 17.35 2.97 -10.86
CA GLU A 179 18.47 2.23 -11.46
C GLU A 179 18.31 2.10 -12.98
N LYS A 180 17.10 1.76 -13.44
CA LYS A 180 16.78 1.71 -14.89
C LYS A 180 16.88 3.09 -15.53
N TYR A 181 16.41 4.13 -14.85
CA TYR A 181 16.52 5.50 -15.31
C TYR A 181 17.98 5.89 -15.51
N VAL A 182 18.85 5.69 -14.51
CA VAL A 182 20.30 5.96 -14.60
C VAL A 182 20.97 5.12 -15.69
N ALA A 183 20.58 3.85 -15.85
CA ALA A 183 21.13 3.00 -16.91
C ALA A 183 20.76 3.45 -18.34
N ASN A 184 19.65 4.18 -18.49
CA ASN A 184 19.12 4.64 -19.78
C ASN A 184 19.42 6.12 -20.08
N ASP A 185 20.30 6.76 -19.29
CA ASP A 185 20.60 8.21 -19.29
C ASP A 185 21.06 8.80 -20.65
N GLN A 186 21.36 7.96 -21.65
CA GLN A 186 21.71 8.42 -23.00
C GLN A 186 20.52 8.82 -23.90
N GLN A 187 19.27 8.77 -23.41
CA GLN A 187 18.11 9.27 -24.16
C GLN A 187 17.72 10.68 -23.71
N ALA A 188 17.64 11.62 -24.67
CA ALA A 188 17.32 13.03 -24.44
C ALA A 188 15.94 13.30 -23.80
N ASP A 189 15.08 12.27 -23.73
CA ASP A 189 13.73 12.31 -23.12
C ASP A 189 13.63 11.36 -21.90
N ASN A 190 14.74 11.07 -21.21
CA ASN A 190 14.70 10.24 -20.02
C ASN A 190 14.16 11.05 -18.84
N GLU A 191 12.86 10.92 -18.57
CA GLU A 191 12.16 11.43 -17.39
C GLU A 191 11.51 10.25 -16.66
N LEU A 192 11.62 10.20 -15.33
CA LEU A 192 10.93 9.20 -14.52
C LEU A 192 9.64 9.81 -14.00
N TYR A 193 8.54 9.07 -14.10
CA TYR A 193 7.28 9.43 -13.46
C TYR A 193 6.65 8.19 -12.85
N GLY A 194 6.24 8.29 -11.59
CA GLY A 194 5.39 7.27 -11.00
C GLY A 194 4.69 7.72 -9.74
N ARG A 195 3.66 6.98 -9.36
CA ARG A 195 2.79 7.31 -8.24
C ARG A 195 2.62 6.15 -7.28
N TYR A 196 2.38 6.48 -6.02
CA TYR A 196 1.91 5.56 -5.00
C TYR A 196 0.66 6.16 -4.36
N ILE A 197 -0.51 5.66 -4.76
CA ILE A 197 -1.81 6.22 -4.35
C ILE A 197 -1.81 7.73 -4.66
N ASP A 198 -1.87 8.59 -3.65
CA ASP A 198 -1.96 10.04 -3.72
C ASP A 198 -0.58 10.73 -3.88
N ASP A 199 0.50 10.04 -3.56
CA ASP A 199 1.86 10.57 -3.67
C ASP A 199 2.42 10.36 -5.08
N VAL A 200 3.03 11.39 -5.66
CA VAL A 200 3.65 11.35 -6.99
C VAL A 200 5.14 11.70 -6.88
N PHE A 201 5.97 10.95 -7.59
CA PHE A 201 7.40 11.20 -7.74
C PHE A 201 7.75 11.34 -9.22
N MET A 202 8.59 12.32 -9.54
CA MET A 202 9.07 12.51 -10.91
C MET A 202 10.46 13.13 -10.97
N THR A 203 11.17 12.86 -12.07
CA THR A 203 12.38 13.57 -12.49
C THR A 203 12.10 14.29 -13.81
N THR A 204 12.72 15.45 -14.02
CA THR A 204 12.55 16.24 -15.25
C THR A 204 13.81 17.01 -15.57
N ASN A 205 14.09 17.17 -16.87
CA ASN A 205 15.21 17.98 -17.38
C ASN A 205 14.78 19.42 -17.69
N LEU A 206 13.52 19.78 -17.40
CA LEU A 206 13.01 21.13 -17.60
C LEU A 206 13.61 22.10 -16.57
N ALA A 207 13.73 23.36 -16.97
CA ALA A 207 14.13 24.42 -16.05
C ALA A 207 13.10 24.58 -14.91
N PHE A 208 13.58 24.91 -13.72
CA PHE A 208 12.76 25.05 -12.51
C PHE A 208 11.51 25.91 -12.74
N ASP A 209 11.64 27.06 -13.40
CA ASP A 209 10.53 27.98 -13.67
C ASP A 209 9.45 27.36 -14.55
N GLN A 210 9.84 26.55 -15.55
CA GLN A 210 8.91 25.85 -16.43
C GLN A 210 8.14 24.76 -15.70
N VAL A 211 8.81 24.04 -14.80
CA VAL A 211 8.17 23.01 -13.96
C VAL A 211 7.18 23.69 -13.01
N LYS A 212 7.59 24.77 -12.36
CA LYS A 212 6.76 25.53 -11.44
C LYS A 212 5.51 26.08 -12.14
N GLU A 213 5.66 26.67 -13.32
CA GLU A 213 4.53 27.17 -14.10
C GLU A 213 3.53 26.06 -14.45
N ARG A 214 4.03 24.88 -14.87
CA ARG A 214 3.18 23.71 -15.15
C ARG A 214 2.42 23.23 -13.92
N LEU A 215 3.07 23.18 -12.76
CA LEU A 215 2.44 22.78 -11.50
C LEU A 215 1.41 23.81 -11.01
N GLU A 216 1.70 25.11 -11.15
CA GLU A 216 0.74 26.17 -10.84
C GLU A 216 -0.48 26.13 -11.76
N ASN A 217 -0.28 25.88 -13.05
CA ASN A 217 -1.37 25.69 -14.00
C ASN A 217 -2.22 24.44 -13.66
N ALA A 218 -1.60 23.36 -13.19
CA ALA A 218 -2.32 22.20 -12.69
C ALA A 218 -3.14 22.52 -11.43
N ASN A 219 -2.58 23.31 -10.51
CA ASN A 219 -3.27 23.77 -9.30
C ASN A 219 -4.50 24.65 -9.57
N ARG A 220 -4.55 25.36 -10.70
CA ARG A 220 -5.71 26.19 -11.07
C ARG A 220 -6.89 25.41 -11.65
N LYS A 221 -6.70 24.14 -12.02
CA LYS A 221 -7.73 23.35 -12.72
C LYS A 221 -8.88 22.93 -11.82
N GLU A 222 -8.63 22.67 -10.53
CA GLU A 222 -9.69 22.31 -9.58
C GLU A 222 -9.59 23.14 -8.28
N PRO A 223 -10.57 24.01 -7.98
CA PRO A 223 -10.49 24.91 -6.82
C PRO A 223 -10.54 24.16 -5.47
N ASN A 224 -11.03 22.93 -5.47
CA ASN A 224 -11.16 22.10 -4.27
C ASN A 224 -9.98 21.16 -4.03
N ILE A 225 -9.00 21.10 -4.96
CA ILE A 225 -7.85 20.21 -4.87
C ILE A 225 -6.58 21.03 -5.08
N ARG A 226 -5.80 21.17 -4.00
CA ARG A 226 -4.48 21.81 -4.05
C ARG A 226 -3.39 20.75 -4.08
N ILE A 227 -2.57 20.79 -5.11
CA ILE A 227 -1.33 20.01 -5.24
C ILE A 227 -0.25 20.71 -4.43
N SER A 228 0.16 20.07 -3.34
CA SER A 228 1.37 20.40 -2.61
C SER A 228 2.55 19.71 -3.28
N TYR A 229 3.62 20.46 -3.58
CA TYR A 229 4.81 19.93 -4.23
C TYR A 229 6.07 20.49 -3.57
N SER A 230 7.14 19.69 -3.59
CA SER A 230 8.48 20.09 -3.18
C SER A 230 9.45 19.73 -4.32
N ILE A 231 10.36 20.64 -4.63
CA ILE A 231 11.37 20.47 -5.70
C ILE A 231 12.72 20.79 -5.09
N HIS A 232 13.53 19.76 -4.90
CA HIS A 232 14.85 19.85 -4.28
C HIS A 232 15.79 18.82 -4.89
N SER A 233 17.10 19.00 -4.65
CA SER A 233 18.11 17.97 -4.93
C SER A 233 17.96 16.76 -4.01
N ARG A 234 17.29 16.90 -2.86
CA ARG A 234 16.98 15.80 -1.93
C ARG A 234 15.49 15.77 -1.64
N VAL A 235 14.85 14.64 -1.88
CA VAL A 235 13.40 14.45 -1.71
C VAL A 235 13.08 13.10 -1.09
N ASP A 236 12.02 13.05 -0.29
CA ASP A 236 11.54 11.83 0.35
C ASP A 236 10.33 11.28 -0.38
N PHE A 237 10.37 10.00 -0.76
CA PHE A 237 9.24 9.31 -1.37
C PHE A 237 9.14 7.87 -0.84
N LEU A 238 7.96 7.51 -0.33
CA LEU A 238 7.73 6.25 0.40
C LEU A 238 8.64 6.11 1.62
N ASP A 239 9.50 5.08 1.62
CA ASP A 239 10.50 4.79 2.63
C ASP A 239 11.93 5.00 2.10
N VAL A 240 12.07 5.82 1.07
CA VAL A 240 13.34 6.15 0.40
C VAL A 240 13.54 7.66 0.39
N THR A 241 14.73 8.10 0.80
CA THR A 241 15.22 9.45 0.49
C THR A 241 16.09 9.36 -0.74
N ILE A 242 15.83 10.22 -1.73
CA ILE A 242 16.56 10.31 -2.98
C ILE A 242 17.35 11.61 -2.96
N SER A 243 18.67 11.55 -3.12
CA SER A 243 19.52 12.72 -3.35
C SER A 243 20.13 12.69 -4.74
N ASN A 244 20.22 13.86 -5.37
CA ASN A 244 20.84 14.07 -6.66
C ASN A 244 22.11 14.91 -6.47
N ASP A 245 23.25 14.26 -6.59
CA ASP A 245 24.58 14.87 -6.55
C ASP A 245 25.07 15.05 -8.00
N ASP A 246 24.65 16.16 -8.63
CA ASP A 246 25.05 16.53 -10.00
C ASP A 246 24.85 15.44 -11.06
N GLY A 247 23.69 14.78 -11.02
CA GLY A 247 23.32 13.69 -11.94
C GLY A 247 23.55 12.29 -11.36
N GLN A 248 24.25 12.17 -10.24
CA GLN A 248 24.36 10.91 -9.51
C GLN A 248 23.22 10.80 -8.48
N LEU A 249 22.27 9.93 -8.78
CA LEU A 249 21.18 9.63 -7.85
C LEU A 249 21.66 8.64 -6.79
N LYS A 250 21.53 9.05 -5.53
CA LYS A 250 21.77 8.20 -4.35
C LYS A 250 20.47 8.01 -3.60
N THR A 251 20.32 6.84 -3.01
CA THR A 251 19.14 6.48 -2.23
C THR A 251 19.55 6.06 -0.82
N SER A 252 18.77 6.47 0.18
CA SER A 252 18.94 6.08 1.58
C SER A 252 17.57 5.76 2.18
N ILE A 253 17.52 5.10 3.35
CA ILE A 253 16.24 4.85 4.03
C ILE A 253 15.66 6.17 4.53
N PHE A 254 14.39 6.42 4.20
CA PHE A 254 13.60 7.46 4.86
C PHE A 254 12.78 6.84 5.98
N GLN A 255 12.86 7.44 7.17
CA GLN A 255 11.95 7.16 8.28
C GLN A 255 11.06 8.36 8.53
N LYS A 256 9.75 8.14 8.47
CA LYS A 256 8.80 9.15 8.91
C LYS A 256 9.02 9.45 10.39
N PRO A 257 8.97 10.71 10.83
CA PRO A 257 9.10 11.06 12.25
C PRO A 257 8.12 10.32 13.16
N ALA A 258 6.92 10.05 12.64
CA ALA A 258 5.86 9.31 13.32
C ALA A 258 6.01 7.77 13.24
N ALA A 259 7.07 7.25 12.60
CA ALA A 259 7.29 5.81 12.49
C ALA A 259 7.69 5.24 13.84
N GLU A 260 6.98 4.20 14.28
CA GLU A 260 7.36 3.47 15.48
C GLU A 260 8.64 2.66 15.19
N PRO A 261 9.60 2.63 16.12
CA PRO A 261 10.78 1.79 16.00
C PRO A 261 10.38 0.31 15.92
N TYR A 262 11.29 -0.53 15.44
CA TYR A 262 11.10 -1.98 15.31
C TYR A 262 11.08 -2.68 16.68
N VAL A 263 10.14 -2.33 17.55
CA VAL A 263 10.10 -2.84 18.93
C VAL A 263 9.29 -4.12 18.98
N LEU A 264 9.98 -5.24 19.12
CA LEU A 264 9.39 -6.50 19.57
C LEU A 264 9.97 -6.86 20.95
N PRO A 265 9.23 -6.67 22.05
CA PRO A 265 9.72 -7.01 23.37
C PRO A 265 10.15 -8.49 23.41
N TYR A 266 11.36 -8.77 23.89
CA TYR A 266 11.86 -10.14 24.02
C TYR A 266 10.97 -11.00 24.95
N THR A 267 10.23 -10.34 25.85
CA THR A 267 9.25 -10.96 26.75
C THR A 267 7.91 -11.30 26.10
N SER A 268 7.68 -10.89 24.86
CA SER A 268 6.44 -11.23 24.14
C SER A 268 6.40 -12.73 23.81
N ASP A 269 5.22 -13.31 23.57
CA ASP A 269 5.06 -14.74 23.28
C ASP A 269 5.05 -15.02 21.77
N HIS A 270 6.03 -14.46 21.05
CA HIS A 270 6.15 -14.67 19.60
C HIS A 270 7.00 -15.91 19.28
N PRO A 271 6.78 -16.57 18.14
CA PRO A 271 7.68 -17.62 17.68
C PRO A 271 9.10 -17.09 17.46
N ARG A 272 10.14 -17.91 17.74
CA ARG A 272 11.56 -17.55 17.56
C ARG A 272 11.90 -16.93 16.20
N HIS A 273 11.29 -17.44 15.12
CA HIS A 273 11.55 -16.93 13.78
C HIS A 273 11.11 -15.46 13.59
N VAL A 274 10.14 -14.96 14.38
CA VAL A 274 9.70 -13.57 14.30
C VAL A 274 10.79 -12.62 14.80
N TYR A 275 11.41 -12.92 15.94
CA TYR A 275 12.52 -12.13 16.48
C TYR A 275 13.72 -12.08 15.53
N HIS A 276 13.98 -13.17 14.80
CA HIS A 276 15.05 -13.19 13.82
C HIS A 276 14.68 -12.41 12.55
N ASN A 277 13.44 -12.58 12.09
CA ASN A 277 13.00 -12.01 10.81
C ASN A 277 12.83 -10.49 10.85
N ILE A 278 12.48 -9.89 12.00
CA ILE A 278 12.33 -8.43 12.11
C ILE A 278 13.65 -7.69 11.76
N PRO A 279 14.75 -7.88 12.51
CA PRO A 279 16.02 -7.22 12.20
C PRO A 279 16.57 -7.68 10.85
N TYR A 280 16.43 -8.96 10.49
CA TYR A 280 16.83 -9.46 9.18
C TYR A 280 16.13 -8.72 8.03
N SER A 281 14.81 -8.53 8.13
CA SER A 281 14.04 -7.82 7.10
C SER A 281 14.34 -6.33 7.05
N ALA A 282 14.61 -5.70 8.20
CA ALA A 282 15.00 -4.30 8.29
C ALA A 282 16.38 -4.07 7.64
N LEU A 283 17.36 -4.92 7.93
CA LEU A 283 18.69 -4.87 7.33
C LEU A 283 18.66 -5.22 5.84
N LEU A 284 17.90 -6.25 5.44
CA LEU A 284 17.73 -6.58 4.02
C LEU A 284 17.10 -5.43 3.24
N ARG A 285 16.20 -4.67 3.87
CA ARG A 285 15.64 -3.45 3.29
C ARG A 285 16.71 -2.36 3.16
N ALA A 286 17.54 -2.14 4.18
CA ALA A 286 18.67 -1.21 4.12
C ALA A 286 19.64 -1.55 2.98
N VAL A 287 20.04 -2.81 2.85
CA VAL A 287 20.92 -3.28 1.75
C VAL A 287 20.33 -3.01 0.36
N ARG A 288 18.99 -3.06 0.22
CA ARG A 288 18.32 -2.88 -1.06
C ARG A 288 18.04 -1.42 -1.41
N ILE A 289 18.01 -0.54 -0.41
CA ILE A 289 17.64 0.86 -0.58
C ILE A 289 18.88 1.76 -0.54
N CYS A 290 19.84 1.50 0.34
CA CYS A 290 21.01 2.35 0.47
C CYS A 290 21.96 2.16 -0.72
N SER A 291 22.31 3.26 -1.39
CA SER A 291 23.35 3.25 -2.43
C SER A 291 24.75 3.19 -1.83
N ASP A 292 24.97 3.91 -0.73
CA ASP A 292 26.27 4.01 -0.06
C ASP A 292 26.33 3.11 1.19
N VAL A 293 27.53 2.58 1.47
CA VAL A 293 27.78 1.72 2.64
C VAL A 293 27.61 2.49 3.94
N GLU A 294 27.95 3.78 3.96
CA GLU A 294 27.81 4.64 5.14
C GLU A 294 26.35 4.80 5.55
N ASP A 295 25.44 4.98 4.59
CA ASP A 295 24.00 5.04 4.84
C ASP A 295 23.45 3.71 5.36
N PHE A 296 23.97 2.59 4.84
CA PHE A 296 23.65 1.26 5.38
C PHE A 296 24.14 1.10 6.83
N ASP A 297 25.37 1.52 7.13
CA ASP A 297 25.96 1.39 8.47
C ASP A 297 25.20 2.25 9.50
N MET A 298 24.75 3.45 9.11
CA MET A 298 23.89 4.28 9.96
C MET A 298 22.56 3.60 10.29
N GLU A 299 21.93 2.95 9.31
CA GLU A 299 20.69 2.21 9.53
C GLU A 299 20.92 0.93 10.36
N HIS A 300 22.06 0.25 10.16
CA HIS A 300 22.47 -0.88 10.98
C HIS A 300 22.63 -0.47 12.46
N VAL A 301 23.38 0.59 12.74
CA VAL A 301 23.51 1.14 14.10
C VAL A 301 22.15 1.52 14.68
N ARG A 302 21.25 2.10 13.88
CA ARG A 302 19.91 2.46 14.35
C ARG A 302 19.07 1.23 14.73
N ILE A 303 19.14 0.16 13.95
CA ILE A 303 18.43 -1.10 14.23
C ILE A 303 18.99 -1.76 15.50
N ASP A 304 20.31 -1.68 15.72
CA ASP A 304 20.95 -2.19 16.94
C ASP A 304 20.54 -1.40 18.20
N LEU A 305 20.24 -0.11 18.05
CA LEU A 305 19.83 0.79 19.15
C LEU A 305 18.32 0.79 19.44
N SER A 306 17.50 0.15 18.59
CA SER A 306 16.03 0.11 18.71
C SER A 306 15.51 -1.07 19.54
#